data_AF-A0A9K3DSY1-F1
#
_entry.id   AF-A0A9K3DSY1-F1
#
_cell.length_a   1.000
_cell.length_b   1.000
_cell.length_c   1.000
_cell.angle_alpha   90.00
_cell.angle_beta   90.00
_cell.angle_gamma   90.00
#
_symmetry.space_group_name_H-M   'P 1'
#
loop_
_entity.id
_entity.type
_entity.pdbx_description
1 polymer ?
#
loop_
_entity_poly.entity_id
_entity_poly.type
_entity_poly.pdbx_seq_one_letter_code
_entity_poly.pdbx_strand_id
1 'polypeptide(L)'
;MSDYRSSLMSSFRRIPPSAIPATLDCILASNTSPPSSLFSLLLDAFPTLSQELTITIGGFSDEQCNLIASYVGALSHLLKKPGLDVEALQNFVSRVFIPLTQKNYDRLIVDKAIASFLDVVMETNAWGVVEETVVPYFMKSVGLTMGGTLENEQASEDSALTTSDSFSLFMACHILASILDASVKGNHASESTNGCDLHTFTGNLVWDICNVTLQMLSHSPEHRSCALAVFLPRIFESICNALEISVHGEKLILFRTTFFAKIWKCCKNLFIMGSSERRDAYSILSLYISYSSKGEVCENDSVSGDVTYYLRAEKDFWDEMKKGLVDKEHIVRKQSLYILKSTAITCETKQKTSVSETTSNSHGLTKRERWANKEAKTLGIENLCDSIDSDSTSQRKWGAFFLLYEMLEEYGTHLVEAAWNYQMNLLLHTSHPCDNPIKPVDPMETLEDMFDWLAVLWQRGLCHDNPQGKQYSVFGIEWKNHGNYAKFVPRSFVLGPFMQGLNDPIHHKEFGLKGVYSSRTIEGASIFMQQYTACLSEGEQMPFVSNLASLVKNYSFGRAGLMSLAECVAAAAAGQNEVGLSDEDCTYNDKAALLDVFRFIIESSKQHFNPNYRRQG
;
A
#
# COMPACT_ATOMS: atom_id res chain seq x y z
N MET A 1 46.28 -30.58 -23.86
CA MET A 1 45.35 -29.60 -23.28
C MET A 1 43.91 -30.12 -23.19
N SER A 2 43.38 -30.93 -24.14
CA SER A 2 42.01 -31.48 -24.04
C SER A 2 41.78 -32.40 -22.84
N ASP A 3 42.75 -33.26 -22.50
CA ASP A 3 42.64 -34.20 -21.35
C ASP A 3 42.66 -33.49 -20.00
N TYR A 4 43.29 -32.32 -19.92
CA TYR A 4 43.32 -31.51 -18.70
C TYR A 4 41.96 -30.83 -18.45
N ARG A 5 41.33 -30.33 -19.51
CA ARG A 5 39.99 -29.71 -19.46
C ARG A 5 38.91 -30.71 -19.04
N SER A 6 38.88 -31.90 -19.62
CA SER A 6 37.91 -32.94 -19.27
C SER A 6 38.09 -33.45 -17.82
N SER A 7 39.34 -33.59 -17.38
CA SER A 7 39.66 -34.00 -16.00
C SER A 7 39.26 -32.95 -14.96
N LEU A 8 39.48 -31.66 -15.25
CA LEU A 8 39.08 -30.57 -14.37
C LEU A 8 37.55 -30.45 -14.25
N MET A 9 36.84 -30.51 -15.39
CA MET A 9 35.37 -30.48 -15.41
C MET A 9 34.74 -31.69 -14.70
N SER A 10 35.35 -32.88 -14.83
CA SER A 10 34.95 -34.08 -14.08
C SER A 10 35.15 -33.91 -12.58
N SER A 11 36.23 -33.21 -12.17
CA SER A 11 36.51 -32.93 -10.77
C SER A 11 35.49 -31.97 -10.16
N PHE A 12 35.06 -30.94 -10.90
CA PHE A 12 34.04 -29.99 -10.44
C PHE A 12 32.67 -30.63 -10.16
N ARG A 13 32.36 -31.79 -10.76
CA ARG A 13 31.15 -32.56 -10.43
C ARG A 13 31.23 -33.25 -9.06
N ARG A 14 32.43 -33.59 -8.62
CA ARG A 14 32.68 -34.41 -7.43
C ARG A 14 33.09 -33.61 -6.21
N ILE A 15 33.61 -32.40 -6.42
CA ILE A 15 34.13 -31.53 -5.35
C ILE A 15 33.03 -30.55 -4.93
N PRO A 16 32.79 -30.37 -3.61
CA PRO A 16 31.86 -29.36 -3.14
C PRO A 16 32.35 -27.94 -3.50
N PRO A 17 31.46 -27.00 -3.86
CA PRO A 17 31.84 -25.65 -4.29
C PRO A 17 32.78 -24.91 -3.32
N SER A 18 32.65 -25.15 -2.02
CA SER A 18 33.50 -24.54 -0.98
C SER A 18 34.97 -25.00 -1.02
N ALA A 19 35.27 -26.15 -1.60
CA ALA A 19 36.63 -26.68 -1.70
C ALA A 19 37.34 -26.28 -3.02
N ILE A 20 36.61 -25.64 -3.95
CA ILE A 20 37.14 -25.24 -5.26
C ILE A 20 38.28 -24.22 -5.15
N PRO A 21 38.18 -23.13 -4.36
CA PRO A 21 39.27 -22.17 -4.21
C PRO A 21 40.60 -22.82 -3.80
N ALA A 22 40.57 -23.65 -2.75
CA ALA A 22 41.75 -24.34 -2.24
C ALA A 22 42.33 -25.34 -3.26
N THR A 23 41.46 -26.02 -4.01
CA THR A 23 41.88 -26.95 -5.06
C THR A 23 42.57 -26.21 -6.20
N LEU A 24 42.04 -25.07 -6.63
CA LEU A 24 42.65 -24.24 -7.67
C LEU A 24 43.98 -23.65 -7.21
N ASP A 25 44.09 -23.21 -5.96
CA ASP A 25 45.35 -22.72 -5.41
C ASP A 25 46.43 -23.81 -5.38
N CYS A 26 46.07 -25.05 -5.03
CA CYS A 26 46.98 -26.19 -5.12
C CYS A 26 47.41 -26.47 -6.58
N ILE A 27 46.47 -26.40 -7.52
CA ILE A 27 46.76 -26.57 -8.95
C ILE A 27 47.72 -25.49 -9.43
N LEU A 28 47.45 -24.22 -9.13
CA LEU A 28 48.31 -23.09 -9.51
C LEU A 28 49.70 -23.16 -8.85
N ALA A 29 49.80 -23.68 -7.63
CA ALA A 29 51.09 -23.88 -6.97
C ALA A 29 51.90 -25.05 -7.57
N SER A 30 51.21 -26.09 -8.06
CA SER A 30 51.84 -27.30 -8.63
C SER A 30 52.18 -27.18 -10.13
N ASN A 31 51.57 -26.24 -10.83
CA ASN A 31 51.63 -26.10 -12.27
C ASN A 31 52.23 -24.74 -12.64
N THR A 32 53.17 -24.67 -13.58
CA THR A 32 53.84 -23.41 -13.94
C THR A 32 52.98 -22.48 -14.83
N SER A 33 51.72 -22.84 -15.10
CA SER A 33 50.83 -22.05 -15.96
C SER A 33 50.22 -20.86 -15.20
N PRO A 34 50.18 -19.66 -15.80
CA PRO A 34 49.63 -18.49 -15.15
C PRO A 34 48.10 -18.63 -14.95
N PRO A 35 47.51 -17.96 -13.93
CA PRO A 35 46.06 -17.99 -13.68
C PRO A 35 45.21 -17.66 -14.90
N SER A 36 45.68 -16.74 -15.76
CA SER A 36 45.01 -16.34 -17.00
C SER A 36 44.84 -17.51 -17.99
N SER A 37 45.82 -18.41 -18.11
CA SER A 37 45.72 -19.58 -18.99
C SER A 37 44.65 -20.56 -18.52
N LEU A 38 44.52 -20.75 -17.20
CA LEU A 38 43.49 -21.61 -16.63
C LEU A 38 42.10 -20.98 -16.78
N PHE A 39 42.01 -19.66 -16.59
CA PHE A 39 40.79 -18.89 -16.78
C PHE A 39 40.28 -18.95 -18.23
N SER A 40 41.13 -18.70 -19.23
CA SER A 40 40.75 -18.83 -20.64
C SER A 40 40.29 -20.25 -21.00
N LEU A 41 40.98 -21.28 -20.49
CA LEU A 41 40.61 -22.68 -20.71
C LEU A 41 39.24 -23.00 -20.13
N LEU A 42 38.91 -22.46 -18.95
CA LEU A 42 37.59 -22.60 -18.36
C LEU A 42 36.55 -21.83 -19.16
N LEU A 43 36.77 -20.56 -19.52
CA LEU A 43 35.84 -19.76 -20.34
C LEU A 43 35.46 -20.47 -21.65
N ASP A 44 36.44 -21.07 -22.33
CA ASP A 44 36.20 -21.84 -23.56
C ASP A 44 35.43 -23.16 -23.34
N ALA A 45 35.29 -23.59 -22.09
CA ALA A 45 34.49 -24.74 -21.69
C ALA A 45 33.01 -24.43 -21.47
N PHE A 46 32.65 -23.16 -21.28
CA PHE A 46 31.29 -22.78 -20.95
C PHE A 46 30.25 -23.14 -22.03
N PRO A 47 30.47 -22.93 -23.33
CA PRO A 47 29.45 -23.26 -24.35
C PRO A 47 29.07 -24.74 -24.35
N THR A 48 30.05 -25.63 -24.16
CA THR A 48 29.83 -27.08 -24.07
C THR A 48 29.03 -27.44 -22.82
N LEU A 49 29.36 -26.83 -21.67
CA LEU A 49 28.63 -27.00 -20.42
C LEU A 49 27.18 -26.50 -20.54
N SER A 50 26.98 -25.31 -21.13
CA SER A 50 25.68 -24.70 -21.34
C SER A 50 24.77 -25.55 -22.22
N GLN A 51 25.32 -26.23 -23.23
CA GLN A 51 24.58 -27.15 -24.10
C GLN A 51 24.18 -28.44 -23.36
N GLU A 52 25.08 -29.02 -22.55
CA GLU A 52 24.81 -30.20 -21.71
C GLU A 52 23.66 -29.94 -20.72
N LEU A 53 23.62 -28.74 -20.14
CA LEU A 53 22.61 -28.32 -19.17
C LEU A 53 21.22 -28.08 -19.80
N THR A 54 21.13 -27.84 -21.12
CA THR A 54 19.86 -27.53 -21.80
C THR A 54 19.07 -28.79 -22.17
N ILE A 55 19.72 -29.95 -22.25
CA ILE A 55 19.11 -31.22 -22.71
C ILE A 55 18.29 -31.91 -21.60
N THR A 56 18.34 -31.41 -20.36
CA THR A 56 17.76 -32.10 -19.20
C THR A 56 16.29 -31.69 -19.00
N ILE A 57 15.36 -32.46 -19.57
CA ILE A 57 13.92 -32.27 -19.33
C ILE A 57 13.59 -32.81 -17.93
N GLY A 58 13.30 -31.93 -16.97
CA GLY A 58 12.87 -32.33 -15.61
C GLY A 58 13.44 -31.52 -14.43
N GLY A 59 14.11 -30.40 -14.66
CA GLY A 59 14.79 -29.63 -13.61
C GLY A 59 16.24 -30.11 -13.39
N PHE A 60 17.04 -29.32 -12.67
CA PHE A 60 18.44 -29.65 -12.41
C PHE A 60 18.56 -30.69 -11.29
N SER A 61 19.43 -31.68 -11.48
CA SER A 61 19.85 -32.54 -10.37
C SER A 61 20.79 -31.77 -9.43
N ASP A 62 20.88 -32.20 -8.17
CA ASP A 62 21.84 -31.63 -7.20
C ASP A 62 23.29 -31.65 -7.73
N GLU A 63 23.62 -32.65 -8.54
CA GLU A 63 24.94 -32.78 -9.19
C GLU A 63 25.17 -31.66 -10.23
N GLN A 64 24.16 -31.33 -11.04
CA GLN A 64 24.25 -30.24 -12.02
C GLN A 64 24.31 -28.87 -11.33
N CYS A 65 23.54 -28.67 -10.27
CA CYS A 65 23.60 -27.46 -9.44
C CYS A 65 24.99 -27.26 -8.81
N ASN A 66 25.56 -28.34 -8.28
CA ASN A 66 26.92 -28.33 -7.72
C ASN A 66 27.97 -28.05 -8.79
N LEU A 67 27.84 -28.64 -9.98
CA LEU A 67 28.74 -28.39 -11.10
C LEU A 67 28.75 -26.91 -11.50
N ILE A 68 27.58 -26.28 -11.66
CA ILE A 68 27.49 -24.86 -12.03
C ILE A 68 28.08 -23.98 -10.91
N ALA A 69 27.72 -24.24 -9.64
CA ALA A 69 28.24 -23.47 -8.52
C ALA A 69 29.77 -23.59 -8.39
N SER A 70 30.32 -24.81 -8.52
CA SER A 70 31.76 -25.07 -8.53
C SER A 70 32.46 -24.39 -9.70
N TYR A 71 31.84 -24.40 -10.89
CA TYR A 71 32.40 -23.79 -12.09
C TYR A 71 32.41 -22.25 -12.02
N VAL A 72 31.31 -21.63 -11.58
CA VAL A 72 31.25 -20.18 -11.38
C VAL A 72 32.20 -19.75 -10.26
N GLY A 73 32.21 -20.49 -9.15
CA GLY A 73 33.15 -20.24 -8.05
C GLY A 73 34.62 -20.36 -8.48
N ALA A 74 34.94 -21.29 -9.39
CA ALA A 74 36.28 -21.41 -9.96
C ALA A 74 36.70 -20.18 -10.76
N LEU A 75 35.83 -19.72 -11.67
CA LEU A 75 36.09 -18.52 -12.48
C LEU A 75 36.19 -17.26 -11.61
N SER A 76 35.27 -17.09 -10.64
CA SER A 76 35.31 -16.00 -9.68
C SER A 76 36.60 -15.99 -8.84
N HIS A 77 37.03 -17.16 -8.35
CA HIS A 77 38.29 -17.26 -7.60
C HIS A 77 39.51 -16.89 -8.43
N LEU A 78 39.53 -17.27 -9.72
CA LEU A 78 40.62 -16.91 -10.62
C LEU A 78 40.64 -15.41 -10.91
N LEU A 79 39.48 -14.77 -11.12
CA LEU A 79 39.39 -13.32 -11.35
C LEU A 79 39.94 -12.48 -10.19
N LYS A 80 39.97 -13.02 -8.97
CA LYS A 80 40.57 -12.38 -7.80
C LYS A 80 42.11 -12.48 -7.77
N LYS A 81 42.72 -13.31 -8.62
CA LYS A 81 44.18 -13.49 -8.66
C LYS A 81 44.87 -12.40 -9.47
N PRO A 82 46.08 -11.98 -9.07
CA PRO A 82 46.84 -10.97 -9.79
C PRO A 82 47.19 -11.44 -11.22
N GLY A 83 47.06 -10.54 -12.20
CA GLY A 83 47.36 -10.79 -13.62
C GLY A 83 46.13 -11.04 -14.51
N LEU A 84 44.92 -10.97 -13.96
CA LEU A 84 43.67 -10.86 -14.71
C LEU A 84 43.17 -9.41 -14.63
N ASP A 85 42.73 -8.87 -15.76
CA ASP A 85 42.41 -7.45 -15.94
C ASP A 85 40.91 -7.22 -16.19
N VAL A 86 40.57 -5.98 -16.55
CA VAL A 86 39.21 -5.57 -16.91
C VAL A 86 38.64 -6.40 -18.06
N GLU A 87 39.47 -6.76 -19.05
CA GLU A 87 39.06 -7.56 -20.20
C GLU A 87 38.65 -8.98 -19.78
N ALA A 88 39.33 -9.57 -18.80
CA ALA A 88 38.95 -10.87 -18.24
C ALA A 88 37.58 -10.83 -17.55
N LEU A 89 37.28 -9.76 -16.80
CA LEU A 89 35.98 -9.57 -16.16
C LEU A 89 34.86 -9.39 -17.20
N GLN A 90 35.10 -8.57 -18.24
CA GLN A 90 34.15 -8.39 -19.35
C GLN A 90 33.88 -9.72 -20.10
N ASN A 91 34.91 -10.54 -20.31
CA ASN A 91 34.78 -11.87 -20.90
C ASN A 91 33.96 -12.81 -20.01
N PHE A 92 34.15 -12.78 -18.68
CA PHE A 92 33.31 -13.54 -17.75
C PHE A 92 31.85 -13.09 -17.81
N VAL A 93 31.61 -11.78 -17.80
CA VAL A 93 30.26 -11.20 -17.85
C VAL A 93 29.52 -11.64 -19.12
N SER A 94 30.14 -11.42 -20.29
CA SER A 94 29.53 -11.68 -21.59
C SER A 94 29.39 -13.17 -21.91
N ARG A 95 30.39 -13.99 -21.57
CA ARG A 95 30.41 -15.42 -21.98
C ARG A 95 29.81 -16.37 -20.94
N VAL A 96 29.73 -15.97 -19.68
CA VAL A 96 29.28 -16.86 -18.58
C VAL A 96 28.10 -16.26 -17.83
N PHE A 97 28.25 -15.07 -17.24
CA PHE A 97 27.24 -14.50 -16.35
C PHE A 97 25.91 -14.19 -17.07
N ILE A 98 25.95 -13.48 -18.20
CA ILE A 98 24.76 -13.13 -18.98
C ILE A 98 24.05 -14.40 -19.49
N PRO A 99 24.72 -15.36 -20.15
CA PRO A 99 24.07 -16.60 -20.58
C PRO A 99 23.51 -17.45 -19.44
N LEU A 100 24.15 -17.43 -18.26
CA LEU A 100 23.62 -18.10 -17.07
C LEU A 100 22.33 -17.45 -16.58
N THR A 101 22.27 -16.12 -16.57
CA THR A 101 21.13 -15.39 -16.05
C THR A 101 19.96 -15.29 -17.05
N GLN A 102 20.23 -15.44 -18.35
CA GLN A 102 19.21 -15.47 -19.42
C GLN A 102 18.33 -16.71 -19.37
N LYS A 103 18.93 -17.86 -19.04
CA LYS A 103 18.21 -19.12 -19.00
C LYS A 103 17.38 -19.19 -17.73
N ASN A 104 16.16 -19.75 -17.82
CA ASN A 104 15.29 -20.04 -16.66
C ASN A 104 15.86 -21.19 -15.80
N TYR A 105 17.11 -21.05 -15.36
CA TYR A 105 17.72 -21.91 -14.37
C TYR A 105 17.07 -21.70 -13.00
N ASP A 106 17.28 -22.64 -12.09
CA ASP A 106 16.81 -22.53 -10.71
C ASP A 106 17.34 -21.22 -10.08
N ARG A 107 16.43 -20.48 -9.44
CA ARG A 107 16.73 -19.21 -8.77
C ARG A 107 17.91 -19.32 -7.81
N LEU A 108 18.05 -20.45 -7.10
CA LEU A 108 19.16 -20.67 -6.17
C LEU A 108 20.53 -20.70 -6.87
N ILE A 109 20.59 -21.19 -8.10
CA ILE A 109 21.83 -21.24 -8.89
C ILE A 109 22.18 -19.83 -9.37
N VAL A 110 21.17 -19.10 -9.87
CA VAL A 110 21.34 -17.73 -10.34
C VAL A 110 21.76 -16.81 -9.19
N ASP A 111 21.13 -16.91 -8.02
CA ASP A 111 21.48 -16.11 -6.84
C ASP A 111 22.92 -16.38 -6.38
N LYS A 112 23.38 -17.64 -6.41
CA LYS A 112 24.78 -17.99 -6.12
C LYS A 112 25.75 -17.41 -7.15
N ALA A 113 25.37 -17.42 -8.43
CA ALA A 113 26.19 -16.85 -9.48
C ALA A 113 26.30 -15.32 -9.36
N ILE A 114 25.18 -14.64 -9.06
CA ILE A 114 25.14 -13.20 -8.75
C ILE A 114 26.02 -12.89 -7.53
N ALA A 115 25.88 -13.63 -6.43
CA ALA A 115 26.70 -13.44 -5.24
C ALA A 115 28.20 -13.62 -5.54
N SER A 116 28.58 -14.67 -6.28
CA SER A 116 29.97 -14.94 -6.64
C SER A 116 30.54 -13.88 -7.59
N PHE A 117 29.70 -13.27 -8.45
CA PHE A 117 30.09 -12.16 -9.31
C PHE A 117 30.30 -10.87 -8.51
N LEU A 118 29.35 -10.51 -7.65
CA LEU A 118 29.42 -9.30 -6.83
C LEU A 118 30.59 -9.35 -5.82
N ASP A 119 30.90 -10.53 -5.30
CA ASP A 119 32.06 -10.76 -4.43
C ASP A 119 33.39 -10.48 -5.15
N VAL A 120 33.50 -10.84 -6.45
CA VAL A 120 34.65 -10.47 -7.28
C VAL A 120 34.72 -8.96 -7.48
N VAL A 121 33.60 -8.32 -7.82
CA VAL A 121 33.54 -6.86 -8.05
C VAL A 121 33.95 -6.10 -6.79
N MET A 122 33.47 -6.53 -5.63
CA MET A 122 33.80 -5.97 -4.32
C MET A 122 35.30 -6.08 -4.01
N GLU A 123 35.90 -7.27 -4.15
CA GLU A 123 37.31 -7.49 -3.83
C GLU A 123 38.28 -6.83 -4.82
N THR A 124 37.89 -6.72 -6.08
CA THR A 124 38.73 -6.13 -7.15
C THR A 124 38.45 -4.65 -7.41
N ASN A 125 37.49 -4.05 -6.70
CA ASN A 125 37.01 -2.68 -6.91
C ASN A 125 36.64 -2.36 -8.37
N ALA A 126 36.04 -3.33 -9.07
CA ALA A 126 35.78 -3.26 -10.52
C ALA A 126 34.45 -2.56 -10.88
N TRP A 127 33.97 -1.64 -10.05
CA TRP A 127 32.67 -0.99 -10.20
C TRP A 127 32.49 -0.20 -11.49
N GLY A 128 33.55 0.46 -11.97
CA GLY A 128 33.51 1.16 -13.27
C GLY A 128 33.20 0.22 -14.44
N VAL A 129 33.69 -1.02 -14.39
CA VAL A 129 33.38 -2.04 -15.43
C VAL A 129 31.91 -2.43 -15.38
N VAL A 130 31.36 -2.56 -14.17
CA VAL A 130 29.94 -2.88 -13.96
C VAL A 130 29.04 -1.74 -14.45
N GLU A 131 29.44 -0.49 -14.19
CA GLU A 131 28.76 0.73 -14.67
C GLU A 131 28.72 0.83 -16.19
N GLU A 132 29.81 0.50 -16.88
CA GLU A 132 29.89 0.62 -18.34
C GLU A 132 29.28 -0.56 -19.10
N THR A 133 29.18 -1.75 -18.49
CA THR A 133 28.80 -2.97 -19.21
C THR A 133 27.53 -3.63 -18.69
N VAL A 134 27.48 -3.96 -17.39
CA VAL A 134 26.42 -4.78 -16.79
C VAL A 134 25.15 -3.96 -16.57
N VAL A 135 25.27 -2.77 -15.95
CA VAL A 135 24.13 -1.90 -15.65
C VAL A 135 23.39 -1.49 -16.93
N PRO A 136 24.06 -0.97 -17.99
CA PRO A 136 23.37 -0.54 -19.20
C PRO A 136 22.67 -1.70 -19.91
N TYR A 137 23.27 -2.89 -19.88
CA TYR A 137 22.69 -4.09 -20.49
C TYR A 137 21.34 -4.46 -19.84
N PHE A 138 21.31 -4.55 -18.50
CA PHE A 138 20.06 -4.89 -17.79
C PHE A 138 19.05 -3.75 -17.80
N MET A 139 19.49 -2.49 -17.74
CA MET A 139 18.60 -1.33 -17.91
C MET A 139 17.95 -1.33 -19.29
N LYS A 140 18.72 -1.60 -20.35
CA LYS A 140 18.19 -1.75 -21.70
C LYS A 140 17.20 -2.92 -21.78
N SER A 141 17.50 -4.05 -21.13
CA SER A 141 16.58 -5.19 -21.08
C SER A 141 15.23 -4.82 -20.46
N VAL A 142 15.22 -4.06 -19.35
CA VAL A 142 13.98 -3.58 -18.73
C VAL A 142 13.28 -2.54 -19.61
N GLY A 143 14.03 -1.65 -20.27
CA GLY A 143 13.48 -0.67 -21.21
C GLY A 143 12.80 -1.32 -22.43
N LEU A 144 13.39 -2.40 -22.97
CA LEU A 144 12.84 -3.14 -24.10
C LEU A 144 11.49 -3.79 -23.77
N THR A 145 11.27 -4.26 -22.53
CA THR A 145 9.95 -4.82 -22.13
C THR A 145 8.87 -3.76 -21.99
N MET A 146 9.25 -2.48 -21.85
CA MET A 146 8.33 -1.33 -21.84
C MET A 146 8.10 -0.73 -23.24
N GLY A 147 8.62 -1.37 -24.30
CA GLY A 147 8.48 -0.89 -25.68
C GLY A 147 9.42 0.26 -26.05
N GLY A 148 10.43 0.55 -25.23
CA GLY A 148 11.44 1.55 -25.53
C GLY A 148 12.48 1.06 -26.53
N THR A 149 12.42 1.53 -27.78
CA THR A 149 13.61 1.62 -28.63
C THR A 149 14.48 2.74 -28.07
N LEU A 150 15.54 2.41 -27.34
CA LEU A 150 16.58 3.38 -27.04
C LEU A 150 17.35 3.66 -28.34
N GLU A 151 16.91 4.68 -29.07
CA GLU A 151 17.75 5.40 -30.01
C GLU A 151 18.86 6.07 -29.22
N ASN A 152 20.00 5.38 -29.08
CA ASN A 152 21.28 6.04 -28.95
C ASN A 152 22.05 5.76 -30.23
N GLU A 153 22.18 6.80 -31.05
CA GLU A 153 23.13 6.91 -32.15
C GLU A 153 24.55 6.70 -31.62
N GLN A 154 24.99 5.44 -31.54
CA GLN A 154 26.38 4.96 -31.58
C GLN A 154 26.42 3.47 -31.18
N ALA A 155 25.57 2.65 -31.82
CA ALA A 155 25.88 1.23 -31.92
C ALA A 155 26.86 1.08 -33.07
N SER A 156 28.15 0.98 -32.75
CA SER A 156 29.13 0.34 -33.63
C SER A 156 28.50 -0.97 -34.13
N GLU A 157 28.48 -1.12 -35.45
CA GLU A 157 28.12 -2.33 -36.17
C GLU A 157 29.13 -3.43 -35.84
N ASP A 158 29.13 -3.95 -34.62
CA ASP A 158 29.84 -5.16 -34.21
C ASP A 158 29.38 -5.56 -32.80
N SER A 159 28.15 -6.05 -32.66
CA SER A 159 27.86 -6.97 -31.56
C SER A 159 26.84 -8.01 -31.98
N ALA A 160 27.29 -9.25 -32.07
CA ALA A 160 26.48 -10.46 -32.22
C ALA A 160 25.60 -10.76 -30.99
N LEU A 161 25.17 -9.72 -30.25
CA LEU A 161 24.31 -9.78 -29.06
C LEU A 161 22.84 -9.45 -29.39
N THR A 162 22.53 -9.15 -30.65
CA THR A 162 21.18 -8.74 -31.09
C THR A 162 20.24 -9.90 -31.43
N THR A 163 20.67 -11.14 -31.26
CA THR A 163 19.80 -12.32 -31.39
C THR A 163 19.89 -13.18 -30.13
N SER A 164 19.21 -12.80 -29.07
CA SER A 164 19.09 -13.64 -27.88
C SER A 164 17.72 -13.45 -27.26
N ASP A 165 17.11 -14.57 -26.88
CA ASP A 165 15.82 -14.65 -26.21
C ASP A 165 15.64 -13.55 -25.15
N SER A 166 14.47 -12.91 -25.13
CA SER A 166 14.17 -11.81 -24.21
C SER A 166 14.39 -12.24 -22.77
N PHE A 167 15.23 -11.50 -22.03
CA PHE A 167 15.43 -11.69 -20.59
C PHE A 167 14.09 -11.59 -19.85
N SER A 168 13.91 -12.42 -18.82
CA SER A 168 12.81 -12.24 -17.88
C SER A 168 12.96 -10.88 -17.18
N LEU A 169 11.92 -10.04 -17.26
CA LEU A 169 11.84 -8.73 -16.60
C LEU A 169 12.25 -8.83 -15.12
N PHE A 170 11.68 -9.81 -14.40
CA PHE A 170 11.97 -10.01 -12.99
C PHE A 170 13.45 -10.27 -12.73
N MET A 171 14.11 -11.07 -13.59
CA MET A 171 15.51 -11.40 -13.43
C MET A 171 16.42 -10.19 -13.67
N ALA A 172 16.12 -9.39 -14.70
CA ALA A 172 16.84 -8.14 -14.96
C ALA A 172 16.72 -7.18 -13.77
N CYS A 173 15.51 -6.99 -13.24
CA CYS A 173 15.30 -6.19 -12.03
C CYS A 173 16.03 -6.75 -10.81
N HIS A 174 16.03 -8.07 -10.62
CA HIS A 174 16.67 -8.74 -9.49
C HIS A 174 18.18 -8.55 -9.50
N ILE A 175 18.82 -8.66 -10.68
CA ILE A 175 20.26 -8.45 -10.83
C ILE A 175 20.63 -6.99 -10.53
N LEU A 176 19.91 -6.03 -11.11
CA LEU A 176 20.11 -4.60 -10.83
C LEU A 176 19.95 -4.28 -9.34
N ALA A 177 18.93 -4.82 -8.69
CA ALA A 177 18.71 -4.66 -7.25
C ALA A 177 19.81 -5.30 -6.41
N SER A 178 20.36 -6.44 -6.84
CA SER A 178 21.48 -7.12 -6.15
C SER A 178 22.77 -6.33 -6.28
N ILE A 179 23.04 -5.73 -7.45
CA ILE A 179 24.17 -4.83 -7.67
C ILE A 179 24.06 -3.62 -6.74
N LEU A 180 22.87 -3.00 -6.64
CA LEU A 180 22.61 -1.88 -5.74
C LEU A 180 22.83 -2.25 -4.26
N ASP A 181 22.29 -3.38 -3.81
CA ASP A 181 22.48 -3.83 -2.41
C ASP A 181 23.95 -4.08 -2.08
N ALA A 182 24.72 -4.66 -3.00
CA ALA A 182 26.16 -4.85 -2.82
C ALA A 182 26.93 -3.52 -2.79
N SER A 183 26.57 -2.56 -3.66
CA SER A 183 27.27 -1.27 -3.72
C SER A 183 27.03 -0.41 -2.47
N VAL A 184 25.79 -0.43 -1.95
CA VAL A 184 25.44 0.22 -0.68
C VAL A 184 26.22 -0.40 0.49
N LYS A 185 26.31 -1.73 0.56
CA LYS A 185 27.10 -2.41 1.60
C LYS A 185 28.59 -2.11 1.51
N GLY A 186 29.13 -2.01 0.29
CA GLY A 186 30.55 -1.72 0.07
C GLY A 186 30.96 -0.30 0.46
N ASN A 187 30.06 0.69 0.29
CA ASN A 187 30.32 2.08 0.70
C ASN A 187 30.58 2.24 2.20
N HIS A 188 30.05 1.35 3.04
CA HIS A 188 30.28 1.40 4.48
C HIS A 188 31.67 0.88 4.92
N ALA A 189 32.46 0.31 4.01
CA ALA A 189 33.67 -0.47 4.33
C ALA A 189 35.00 0.09 3.78
N SER A 190 35.01 1.14 2.95
CA SER A 190 36.22 1.54 2.20
C SER A 190 36.52 3.05 2.26
N GLU A 191 37.72 3.40 2.74
CA GLU A 191 38.41 4.66 2.39
C GLU A 191 39.13 4.45 1.03
N SER A 192 38.57 4.98 -0.07
CA SER A 192 39.13 4.72 -1.41
C SER A 192 40.27 5.68 -1.79
N THR A 193 41.34 5.13 -2.35
CA THR A 193 42.37 5.84 -3.11
C THR A 193 42.26 5.42 -4.57
N ASN A 194 41.92 6.38 -5.44
CA ASN A 194 41.98 6.37 -6.92
C ASN A 194 41.36 5.17 -7.68
N GLY A 195 40.08 5.34 -8.06
CA GLY A 195 39.27 4.55 -9.01
C GLY A 195 37.91 5.24 -9.23
N CYS A 196 36.99 4.66 -10.03
CA CYS A 196 35.57 5.09 -10.00
C CYS A 196 35.10 5.00 -8.55
N ASP A 197 34.72 6.14 -7.99
CA ASP A 197 34.33 6.23 -6.59
C ASP A 197 33.03 5.45 -6.39
N LEU A 198 33.06 4.42 -5.55
CA LEU A 198 31.92 3.55 -5.26
C LEU A 198 30.69 4.35 -4.80
N HIS A 199 30.92 5.49 -4.14
CA HIS A 199 29.87 6.41 -3.76
C HIS A 199 29.21 7.03 -5.00
N THR A 200 30.00 7.49 -5.97
CA THR A 200 29.53 8.02 -7.25
C THR A 200 28.76 6.96 -8.06
N PHE A 201 29.30 5.74 -8.18
CA PHE A 201 28.63 4.63 -8.84
C PHE A 201 27.25 4.33 -8.21
N THR A 202 27.21 4.24 -6.87
CA THR A 202 25.97 3.94 -6.13
C THR A 202 24.93 5.04 -6.34
N GLY A 203 25.35 6.31 -6.30
CA GLY A 203 24.48 7.45 -6.60
C GLY A 203 23.84 7.36 -7.98
N ASN A 204 24.66 7.09 -9.01
CA ASN A 204 24.19 6.96 -10.40
C ASN A 204 23.22 5.78 -10.57
N LEU A 205 23.55 4.63 -9.99
CA LEU A 205 22.68 3.45 -10.06
C LEU A 205 21.33 3.68 -9.36
N VAL A 206 21.32 4.33 -8.18
CA VAL A 206 20.08 4.70 -7.50
C VAL A 206 19.24 5.62 -8.38
N TRP A 207 19.84 6.61 -9.01
CA TRP A 207 19.16 7.55 -9.90
C TRP A 207 18.49 6.84 -11.08
N ASP A 208 19.21 5.96 -11.76
CA ASP A 208 18.70 5.23 -12.92
C ASP A 208 17.56 4.28 -12.52
N ILE A 209 17.74 3.53 -11.43
CA ILE A 209 16.70 2.64 -10.89
C ILE A 209 15.47 3.44 -10.46
N CYS A 210 15.63 4.63 -9.87
CA CYS A 210 14.51 5.52 -9.52
C CYS A 210 13.70 5.93 -10.76
N ASN A 211 14.38 6.34 -11.83
CA ASN A 211 13.71 6.78 -13.07
C ASN A 211 12.98 5.63 -13.76
N VAL A 212 13.61 4.48 -13.88
CA VAL A 212 13.00 3.27 -14.45
C VAL A 212 11.82 2.79 -13.60
N THR A 213 11.95 2.84 -12.27
CA THR A 213 10.86 2.47 -11.35
C THR A 213 9.62 3.35 -11.56
N LEU A 214 9.78 4.66 -11.72
CA LEU A 214 8.66 5.57 -11.99
C LEU A 214 7.94 5.25 -13.32
N GLN A 215 8.69 4.84 -14.34
CA GLN A 215 8.12 4.38 -15.61
C GLN A 215 7.38 3.06 -15.44
N MET A 216 7.98 2.09 -14.75
CA MET A 216 7.40 0.78 -14.49
C MET A 216 6.08 0.88 -13.72
N LEU A 217 5.99 1.80 -12.75
CA LEU A 217 4.76 2.04 -11.97
C LEU A 217 3.58 2.51 -12.84
N SER A 218 3.84 3.11 -14.00
CA SER A 218 2.82 3.62 -14.92
C SER A 218 2.55 2.67 -16.10
N HIS A 219 3.19 1.50 -16.12
CA HIS A 219 3.12 0.54 -17.23
C HIS A 219 2.22 -0.67 -16.88
N SER A 220 2.56 -1.87 -17.38
CA SER A 220 1.76 -3.10 -17.17
C SER A 220 1.81 -3.63 -15.72
N PRO A 221 0.85 -4.47 -15.31
CA PRO A 221 0.83 -5.09 -13.97
C PRO A 221 2.11 -5.84 -13.61
N GLU A 222 2.74 -6.52 -14.57
CA GLU A 222 4.01 -7.24 -14.37
C GLU A 222 5.15 -6.27 -14.03
N HIS A 223 5.20 -5.11 -14.68
CA HIS A 223 6.18 -4.06 -14.40
C HIS A 223 5.94 -3.43 -13.03
N ARG A 224 4.68 -3.10 -12.70
CA ARG A 224 4.32 -2.59 -11.37
C ARG A 224 4.69 -3.57 -10.26
N SER A 225 4.41 -4.86 -10.46
CA SER A 225 4.77 -5.92 -9.53
C SER A 225 6.29 -6.01 -9.30
N CYS A 226 7.10 -5.93 -10.36
CA CYS A 226 8.56 -5.92 -10.23
C CYS A 226 9.07 -4.65 -9.52
N ALA A 227 8.52 -3.48 -9.86
CA ALA A 227 8.85 -2.23 -9.18
C ALA A 227 8.54 -2.30 -7.68
N LEU A 228 7.37 -2.81 -7.32
CA LEU A 228 6.90 -3.00 -5.95
C LEU A 228 7.73 -4.02 -5.16
N ALA A 229 7.99 -5.19 -5.74
CA ALA A 229 8.61 -6.30 -5.03
C ALA A 229 10.13 -6.20 -4.98
N VAL A 230 10.76 -5.54 -5.96
CA VAL A 230 12.22 -5.57 -6.15
C VAL A 230 12.85 -4.19 -5.96
N PHE A 231 12.41 -3.18 -6.72
CA PHE A 231 13.10 -1.88 -6.73
C PHE A 231 12.74 -0.96 -5.56
N LEU A 232 11.46 -0.73 -5.29
CA LEU A 232 11.03 0.21 -4.25
C LEU A 232 11.63 -0.09 -2.86
N PRO A 233 11.67 -1.34 -2.37
CA PRO A 233 12.32 -1.66 -1.10
C PRO A 233 13.80 -1.24 -1.08
N ARG A 234 14.55 -1.50 -2.16
CA ARG A 234 15.98 -1.18 -2.26
C ARG A 234 16.24 0.31 -2.41
N ILE A 235 15.40 1.02 -3.16
CA ILE A 235 15.48 2.48 -3.28
C ILE A 235 15.25 3.12 -1.90
N PHE A 236 14.22 2.70 -1.16
CA PHE A 236 13.90 3.27 0.14
C PHE A 236 14.92 2.92 1.23
N GLU A 237 15.63 1.79 1.11
CA GLU A 237 16.80 1.46 1.93
C GLU A 237 18.01 2.34 1.59
N SER A 238 18.22 2.62 0.30
CA SER A 238 19.40 3.35 -0.17
C SER A 238 19.32 4.87 0.08
N ILE A 239 18.10 5.46 0.03
CA ILE A 239 17.90 6.90 0.22
C ILE A 239 17.42 7.17 1.66
N CYS A 240 18.35 7.46 2.57
CA CYS A 240 18.02 7.84 3.95
C CYS A 240 17.30 9.20 4.00
N ASN A 241 17.96 10.28 3.58
CA ASN A 241 17.37 11.63 3.51
C ASN A 241 17.74 12.33 2.20
N ALA A 242 19.04 12.36 1.89
CA ALA A 242 19.61 12.91 0.67
C ALA A 242 20.76 12.02 0.18
N LEU A 243 20.96 11.95 -1.13
CA LEU A 243 22.05 11.23 -1.77
C LEU A 243 22.68 12.13 -2.84
N GLU A 244 24.00 12.33 -2.77
CA GLU A 244 24.75 13.04 -3.82
C GLU A 244 24.99 12.09 -5.01
N ILE A 245 24.76 12.60 -6.22
CA ILE A 245 24.81 11.86 -7.49
C ILE A 245 25.64 12.69 -8.46
N SER A 246 26.36 12.05 -9.39
CA SER A 246 27.09 12.73 -10.46
C SER A 246 26.56 12.30 -11.83
N VAL A 247 25.61 13.05 -12.39
CA VAL A 247 25.00 12.77 -13.69
C VAL A 247 25.75 13.57 -14.76
N HIS A 248 26.38 12.91 -15.73
CA HIS A 248 27.13 13.57 -16.83
C HIS A 248 28.20 14.59 -16.38
N GLY A 249 28.76 14.40 -15.18
CA GLY A 249 29.74 15.30 -14.59
C GLY A 249 29.15 16.44 -13.75
N GLU A 250 27.81 16.57 -13.68
CA GLU A 250 27.13 17.50 -12.79
C GLU A 250 26.73 16.83 -11.46
N LYS A 251 27.06 17.46 -10.34
CA LYS A 251 26.69 17.00 -9.00
C LYS A 251 25.27 17.42 -8.67
N LEU A 252 24.39 16.45 -8.45
CA LEU A 252 22.98 16.61 -8.08
C LEU A 252 22.72 15.96 -6.72
N ILE A 253 21.75 16.49 -5.97
CA ILE A 253 21.31 15.90 -4.70
C ILE A 253 19.90 15.35 -4.88
N LEU A 254 19.75 14.03 -4.75
CA LEU A 254 18.44 13.37 -4.72
C LEU A 254 17.92 13.33 -3.29
N PHE A 255 16.86 14.08 -3.05
CA PHE A 255 16.16 14.06 -1.78
C PHE A 255 15.07 12.97 -1.77
N ARG A 256 14.94 12.29 -0.63
CA ARG A 256 13.87 11.32 -0.40
C ARG A 256 12.48 11.94 -0.61
N THR A 257 12.31 13.20 -0.19
CA THR A 257 11.06 13.96 -0.30
C THR A 257 10.68 14.27 -1.75
N THR A 258 11.64 14.67 -2.58
CA THR A 258 11.40 14.97 -4.00
C THR A 258 11.11 13.71 -4.80
N PHE A 259 11.78 12.61 -4.50
CA PHE A 259 11.45 11.30 -5.07
C PHE A 259 10.03 10.86 -4.64
N PHE A 260 9.70 11.01 -3.36
CA PHE A 260 8.38 10.69 -2.86
C PHE A 260 7.27 11.50 -3.54
N ALA A 261 7.47 12.79 -3.82
CA ALA A 261 6.51 13.59 -4.55
C ALA A 261 6.20 13.01 -5.96
N LYS A 262 7.20 12.44 -6.64
CA LYS A 262 7.01 11.72 -7.92
C LYS A 262 6.23 10.42 -7.72
N ILE A 263 6.54 9.65 -6.67
CA ILE A 263 5.81 8.43 -6.30
C ILE A 263 4.34 8.72 -5.98
N TRP A 264 4.06 9.78 -5.21
CA TRP A 264 2.71 10.21 -4.90
C TRP A 264 1.93 10.56 -6.18
N LYS A 265 2.56 11.28 -7.11
CA LYS A 265 1.95 11.56 -8.43
C LYS A 265 1.58 10.27 -9.19
N CYS A 266 2.44 9.25 -9.17
CA CYS A 266 2.11 7.93 -9.73
C CYS A 266 0.93 7.28 -8.99
N CYS A 267 0.90 7.33 -7.66
CA CYS A 267 -0.21 6.79 -6.86
C CYS A 267 -1.54 7.46 -7.21
N LYS A 268 -1.56 8.79 -7.37
CA LYS A 268 -2.75 9.55 -7.79
C LYS A 268 -3.33 9.04 -9.11
N ASN A 269 -2.46 8.74 -10.09
CA ASN A 269 -2.91 8.16 -11.36
C ASN A 269 -3.47 6.74 -11.15
N LEU A 270 -2.76 5.90 -10.40
CA LEU A 270 -3.16 4.52 -10.12
C LEU A 270 -4.52 4.42 -9.40
N PHE A 271 -4.81 5.35 -8.48
CA PHE A 271 -6.10 5.39 -7.78
C PHE A 271 -7.30 5.56 -8.72
N ILE A 272 -7.10 6.10 -9.92
CA ILE A 272 -8.16 6.38 -10.91
C ILE A 272 -8.31 5.23 -11.93
N MET A 273 -7.31 4.35 -12.07
CA MET A 273 -7.23 3.37 -13.17
C MET A 273 -8.07 2.09 -12.97
N GLY A 274 -8.21 1.59 -11.74
CA GLY A 274 -8.90 0.33 -11.48
C GLY A 274 -8.60 -0.25 -10.11
N SER A 275 -9.28 -1.32 -9.70
CA SER A 275 -9.12 -1.91 -8.35
C SER A 275 -7.73 -2.51 -8.12
N SER A 276 -7.12 -3.13 -9.15
CA SER A 276 -5.77 -3.69 -9.05
C SER A 276 -4.73 -2.59 -8.91
N GLU A 277 -4.79 -1.56 -9.75
CA GLU A 277 -3.91 -0.39 -9.71
C GLU A 277 -4.05 0.37 -8.39
N ARG A 278 -5.27 0.49 -7.88
CA ARG A 278 -5.55 1.09 -6.58
C ARG A 278 -4.87 0.31 -5.44
N ARG A 279 -4.93 -1.03 -5.47
CA ARG A 279 -4.21 -1.90 -4.51
C ARG A 279 -2.70 -1.72 -4.61
N ASP A 280 -2.17 -1.60 -5.81
CA ASP A 280 -0.75 -1.32 -6.04
C ASP A 280 -0.37 0.03 -5.39
N ALA A 281 -1.17 1.08 -5.58
CA ALA A 281 -0.93 2.39 -4.96
C ALA A 281 -0.91 2.35 -3.43
N TYR A 282 -1.86 1.66 -2.78
CA TYR A 282 -1.80 1.45 -1.33
C TYR A 282 -0.56 0.66 -0.90
N SER A 283 -0.15 -0.33 -1.68
CA SER A 283 1.08 -1.10 -1.43
C SER A 283 2.32 -0.22 -1.49
N ILE A 284 2.44 0.65 -2.50
CA ILE A 284 3.54 1.62 -2.64
C ILE A 284 3.63 2.54 -1.42
N LEU A 285 2.51 3.14 -1.02
CA LEU A 285 2.47 4.08 0.13
C LEU A 285 2.79 3.38 1.45
N SER A 286 2.25 2.17 1.65
CA SER A 286 2.55 1.38 2.84
C SER A 286 4.04 1.00 2.92
N LEU A 287 4.68 0.68 1.79
CA LEU A 287 6.11 0.41 1.72
C LEU A 287 6.91 1.66 2.09
N TYR A 288 6.62 2.80 1.48
CA TYR A 288 7.32 4.06 1.76
C TYR A 288 7.30 4.39 3.26
N ILE A 289 6.11 4.36 3.87
CA ILE A 289 5.92 4.67 5.30
C ILE A 289 6.70 3.70 6.19
N SER A 290 6.67 2.41 5.87
CA SER A 290 7.39 1.38 6.62
C SER A 290 8.89 1.65 6.66
N TYR A 291 9.46 2.13 5.55
CA TYR A 291 10.88 2.51 5.50
C TYR A 291 11.16 3.88 6.12
N SER A 292 10.21 4.82 6.08
CA SER A 292 10.39 6.14 6.72
C SER A 292 10.45 6.01 8.25
N SER A 293 9.66 5.09 8.83
CA SER A 293 9.67 4.82 10.28
C SER A 293 10.97 4.19 10.81
N LYS A 294 11.82 3.63 9.93
CA LYS A 294 13.09 3.00 10.30
C LYS A 294 14.27 3.97 10.27
N GLY A 295 14.11 5.18 9.71
CA GLY A 295 15.18 6.12 9.39
C GLY A 295 15.59 7.12 10.49
N GLU A 296 14.92 7.13 11.65
CA GLU A 296 15.13 8.14 12.71
C GLU A 296 16.49 8.06 13.46
N VAL A 297 17.46 7.26 13.01
CA VAL A 297 18.79 7.13 13.66
C VAL A 297 19.92 7.82 12.86
N CYS A 298 19.64 8.50 11.75
CA CYS A 298 20.69 9.26 11.06
C CYS A 298 20.91 10.65 11.72
N GLU A 299 21.82 10.71 12.69
CA GLU A 299 22.44 11.95 13.14
C GLU A 299 23.16 12.61 11.95
N ASN A 300 22.53 13.58 11.30
CA ASN A 300 23.15 14.67 10.52
C ASN A 300 22.05 15.64 10.04
N ASP A 301 21.34 16.24 11.00
CA ASP A 301 20.44 17.37 10.77
C ASP A 301 21.24 18.67 10.61
N SER A 302 21.81 18.88 9.42
CA SER A 302 22.36 20.21 9.11
C SER A 302 22.53 20.49 7.62
N VAL A 303 21.51 20.29 6.78
CA VAL A 303 21.45 20.99 5.48
C VAL A 303 20.02 21.38 5.10
N SER A 304 19.73 22.67 5.29
CA SER A 304 18.92 23.54 4.41
C SER A 304 17.47 23.15 4.08
N GLY A 305 16.52 23.81 4.75
CA GLY A 305 15.61 24.78 4.10
C GLY A 305 14.74 24.37 2.91
N ASP A 306 14.54 23.08 2.62
CA ASP A 306 13.71 22.63 1.49
C ASP A 306 12.35 22.09 1.96
N VAL A 307 11.33 22.40 1.18
CA VAL A 307 9.91 22.14 1.47
C VAL A 307 9.71 20.64 1.61
N THR A 308 9.64 20.15 2.84
CA THR A 308 9.30 18.76 3.11
C THR A 308 7.93 18.48 2.48
N TYR A 309 7.85 17.49 1.59
CA TYR A 309 6.59 17.12 0.98
C TYR A 309 5.68 16.51 2.06
N TYR A 310 4.75 17.31 2.58
CA TYR A 310 3.83 16.88 3.63
C TYR A 310 2.56 16.31 3.02
N LEU A 311 2.40 14.97 3.01
CA LEU A 311 1.15 14.33 2.56
C LEU A 311 -0.09 14.90 3.27
N ARG A 312 0.05 15.26 4.56
CA ARG A 312 -1.04 15.81 5.37
C ARG A 312 -1.64 17.09 4.78
N ALA A 313 -0.89 17.83 3.98
CA ALA A 313 -1.37 19.05 3.35
C ALA A 313 -2.25 18.78 2.10
N GLU A 314 -2.22 17.57 1.55
CA GLU A 314 -2.97 17.21 0.35
C GLU A 314 -4.36 16.68 0.72
N LYS A 315 -5.42 17.37 0.28
CA LYS A 315 -6.80 16.90 0.46
C LYS A 315 -7.04 15.53 -0.19
N ASP A 316 -6.47 15.33 -1.38
CA ASP A 316 -6.55 14.07 -2.14
C ASP A 316 -6.08 12.86 -1.31
N PHE A 317 -5.09 13.05 -0.43
CA PHE A 317 -4.59 12.00 0.44
C PHE A 317 -5.66 11.54 1.44
N TRP A 318 -6.27 12.48 2.14
CA TRP A 318 -7.31 12.18 3.14
C TRP A 318 -8.56 11.56 2.49
N ASP A 319 -8.98 12.11 1.35
CA ASP A 319 -10.12 11.57 0.59
C ASP A 319 -9.87 10.14 0.13
N GLU A 320 -8.63 9.83 -0.29
CA GLU A 320 -8.29 8.47 -0.69
C GLU A 320 -8.21 7.51 0.51
N MET A 321 -7.66 7.94 1.66
CA MET A 321 -7.67 7.12 2.87
C MET A 321 -9.09 6.77 3.33
N LYS A 322 -10.03 7.73 3.29
CA LYS A 322 -11.46 7.48 3.58
C LYS A 322 -12.04 6.39 2.68
N LYS A 323 -11.77 6.46 1.36
CA LYS A 323 -12.23 5.44 0.42
C LYS A 323 -11.56 4.08 0.64
N GLY A 324 -10.28 4.05 1.02
CA GLY A 324 -9.52 2.82 1.26
C GLY A 324 -10.03 2.05 2.47
N LEU A 325 -10.44 2.76 3.52
CA LEU A 325 -11.02 2.17 4.73
C LEU A 325 -12.41 1.56 4.53
N VAL A 326 -13.15 1.92 3.49
CA VAL A 326 -14.45 1.31 3.17
C VAL A 326 -14.37 0.36 1.98
N ASP A 327 -13.16 0.01 1.54
CA ASP A 327 -12.95 -0.88 0.41
C ASP A 327 -13.44 -2.30 0.69
N LYS A 328 -13.89 -3.00 -0.36
CA LYS A 328 -14.35 -4.39 -0.23
C LYS A 328 -13.19 -5.33 0.11
N GLU A 329 -12.00 -5.03 -0.37
CA GLU A 329 -10.83 -5.87 -0.15
C GLU A 329 -10.20 -5.60 1.21
N HIS A 330 -10.10 -6.65 2.03
CA HIS A 330 -9.49 -6.57 3.37
C HIS A 330 -8.04 -6.06 3.35
N ILE A 331 -7.25 -6.45 2.33
CA ILE A 331 -5.85 -6.01 2.22
C ILE A 331 -5.74 -4.49 2.02
N VAL A 332 -6.62 -3.91 1.21
CA VAL A 332 -6.67 -2.46 0.96
C VAL A 332 -7.02 -1.75 2.26
N ARG A 333 -8.09 -2.17 2.96
CA ARG A 333 -8.48 -1.59 4.26
C ARG A 333 -7.33 -1.62 5.27
N LYS A 334 -6.63 -2.74 5.38
CA LYS A 334 -5.49 -2.89 6.30
C LYS A 334 -4.33 -1.97 5.94
N GLN A 335 -4.00 -1.85 4.65
CA GLN A 335 -2.95 -0.94 4.18
C GLN A 335 -3.34 0.52 4.41
N SER A 336 -4.58 0.92 4.08
CA SER A 336 -5.09 2.28 4.33
C SER A 336 -5.08 2.63 5.81
N LEU A 337 -5.49 1.71 6.69
CA LEU A 337 -5.43 1.91 8.14
C LEU A 337 -3.98 2.09 8.62
N TYR A 338 -3.05 1.27 8.14
CA TYR A 338 -1.63 1.36 8.49
C TYR A 338 -1.02 2.70 8.04
N ILE A 339 -1.29 3.10 6.79
CA ILE A 339 -0.86 4.40 6.24
C ILE A 339 -1.42 5.52 7.11
N LEU A 340 -2.73 5.51 7.34
CA LEU A 340 -3.42 6.54 8.12
C LEU A 340 -2.87 6.65 9.53
N LYS A 341 -2.72 5.54 10.27
CA LYS A 341 -2.14 5.54 11.63
C LYS A 341 -0.76 6.17 11.68
N SER A 342 0.11 5.73 10.77
CA SER A 342 1.48 6.21 10.69
C SER A 342 1.57 7.67 10.29
N THR A 343 0.59 8.16 9.51
CA THR A 343 0.53 9.56 9.11
C THR A 343 -0.23 10.45 10.07
N ALA A 344 -1.22 9.98 10.83
CA ALA A 344 -2.08 10.82 11.66
C ALA A 344 -1.52 11.00 13.08
N ILE A 345 -0.96 9.92 13.66
CA ILE A 345 -0.28 9.97 14.95
C ILE A 345 1.16 10.36 14.67
N THR A 346 1.51 11.64 14.85
CA THR A 346 2.92 12.05 14.85
C THR A 346 3.62 11.26 15.94
N CYS A 347 4.76 10.64 15.63
CA CYS A 347 5.58 9.86 16.56
C CYS A 347 6.17 10.77 17.65
N GLU A 348 5.35 11.23 18.59
CA GLU A 348 5.82 11.70 19.88
C GLU A 348 5.17 10.81 20.92
N THR A 349 6.01 9.98 21.53
CA THR A 349 5.70 9.06 22.65
C THR A 349 5.15 7.70 22.22
N LYS A 350 6.07 6.74 22.02
CA LYS A 350 5.82 5.33 22.36
C LYS A 350 5.48 5.27 23.86
N GLN A 351 4.21 5.46 24.21
CA GLN A 351 3.77 5.23 25.59
C GLN A 351 3.90 3.74 25.90
N LYS A 352 4.89 3.42 26.74
CA LYS A 352 4.96 2.14 27.43
C LYS A 352 3.70 2.01 28.28
N THR A 353 2.92 0.97 28.02
CA THR A 353 1.77 0.54 28.81
C THR A 353 2.22 0.22 30.24
N SER A 354 2.09 1.18 31.17
CA SER A 354 2.10 0.90 32.60
C SER A 354 0.65 0.92 33.10
N VAL A 355 0.16 -0.26 33.45
CA VAL A 355 -1.16 -0.46 34.07
C VAL A 355 -1.12 0.10 35.49
N SER A 356 -1.92 1.13 35.78
CA SER A 356 -2.21 1.57 37.15
C SER A 356 -3.67 1.27 37.45
N GLU A 357 -3.92 0.45 38.46
CA GLU A 357 -5.27 0.06 38.88
C GLU A 357 -5.84 1.10 39.84
N THR A 358 -6.77 1.93 39.37
CA THR A 358 -7.66 2.72 40.25
C THR A 358 -9.09 2.24 40.11
N THR A 359 -9.62 1.71 41.22
CA THR A 359 -10.98 1.17 41.33
C THR A 359 -11.94 2.27 41.76
N SER A 360 -12.66 2.87 40.81
CA SER A 360 -13.83 3.70 41.11
C SER A 360 -15.10 2.86 40.99
N ASN A 361 -15.89 2.84 42.07
CA ASN A 361 -17.15 2.08 42.16
C ASN A 361 -18.29 2.87 41.52
N SER A 362 -18.86 2.37 40.42
CA SER A 362 -20.13 2.84 39.86
C SER A 362 -21.27 1.88 40.23
N HIS A 363 -22.15 2.33 41.13
CA HIS A 363 -23.38 1.64 41.46
C HIS A 363 -24.43 1.87 40.36
N GLY A 364 -24.89 0.79 39.72
CA GLY A 364 -25.99 0.80 38.75
C GLY A 364 -25.82 -0.14 37.55
N LEU A 365 -24.60 -0.60 37.27
CA LEU A 365 -24.30 -1.35 36.05
C LEU A 365 -24.64 -2.85 36.14
N THR A 366 -25.17 -3.39 35.04
CA THR A 366 -25.41 -4.82 34.86
C THR A 366 -24.08 -5.61 34.87
N LYS A 367 -24.14 -6.93 35.11
CA LYS A 367 -22.92 -7.78 35.12
C LYS A 367 -22.17 -7.75 33.79
N ARG A 368 -22.89 -7.57 32.67
CA ARG A 368 -22.33 -7.48 31.32
C ARG A 368 -21.58 -6.16 31.12
N GLU A 369 -22.17 -5.04 31.52
CA GLU A 369 -21.54 -3.70 31.44
C GLU A 369 -20.31 -3.59 32.35
N ARG A 370 -20.30 -4.25 33.51
CA ARG A 370 -19.11 -4.28 34.37
C ARG A 370 -17.94 -5.05 33.77
N TRP A 371 -18.21 -6.15 33.08
CA TRP A 371 -17.18 -6.91 32.36
C TRP A 371 -16.67 -6.10 31.17
N ALA A 372 -17.57 -5.52 30.38
CA ALA A 372 -17.28 -4.60 29.29
C ALA A 372 -16.37 -3.43 29.70
N ASN A 373 -16.69 -2.75 30.81
CA ASN A 373 -15.87 -1.66 31.34
C ASN A 373 -14.50 -2.13 31.83
N LYS A 374 -14.41 -3.33 32.43
CA LYS A 374 -13.14 -3.91 32.87
C LYS A 374 -12.24 -4.27 31.69
N GLU A 375 -12.84 -4.81 30.63
CA GLU A 375 -12.14 -5.19 29.40
C GLU A 375 -11.67 -3.96 28.61
N ALA A 376 -12.49 -2.90 28.57
CA ALA A 376 -12.14 -1.59 28.03
C ALA A 376 -10.89 -1.01 28.73
N LYS A 377 -10.83 -1.08 30.07
CA LYS A 377 -9.65 -0.67 30.84
C LYS A 377 -8.39 -1.43 30.43
N THR A 378 -8.48 -2.75 30.23
CA THR A 378 -7.35 -3.57 29.76
C THR A 378 -6.92 -3.27 28.32
N LEU A 379 -7.80 -2.78 27.47
CA LEU A 379 -7.49 -2.28 26.12
C LEU A 379 -6.87 -0.88 26.12
N GLY A 380 -6.61 -0.28 27.31
CA GLY A 380 -6.00 1.05 27.43
C GLY A 380 -6.96 2.21 27.22
N ILE A 381 -8.27 1.96 27.21
CA ILE A 381 -9.31 2.97 26.94
C ILE A 381 -9.37 4.06 28.03
N GLU A 382 -9.08 3.72 29.29
CA GLU A 382 -9.06 4.70 30.41
C GLU A 382 -7.78 5.57 30.41
N ASN A 383 -6.64 5.05 29.93
CA ASN A 383 -5.39 5.81 29.88
C ASN A 383 -5.46 7.02 28.92
N LEU A 384 -6.38 7.00 27.95
CA LEU A 384 -6.68 8.13 27.06
C LEU A 384 -7.51 9.23 27.73
N CYS A 385 -8.22 8.92 28.82
CA CYS A 385 -9.08 9.86 29.54
C CYS A 385 -8.37 10.55 30.72
N ASP A 386 -7.38 9.89 31.35
CA ASP A 386 -6.75 10.39 32.59
C ASP A 386 -5.41 11.14 32.37
N SER A 387 -4.86 11.22 31.14
CA SER A 387 -3.66 12.01 30.85
C SER A 387 -3.95 13.51 30.79
N ILE A 388 -4.34 14.13 31.91
CA ILE A 388 -4.69 15.56 31.94
C ILE A 388 -3.54 16.49 31.48
N ASP A 389 -2.30 16.01 31.44
CA ASP A 389 -1.17 16.78 30.96
C ASP A 389 -0.62 16.27 29.61
N SER A 390 -0.80 17.09 28.57
CA SER A 390 -0.06 17.19 27.29
C SER A 390 -0.55 16.52 25.99
N ASP A 391 -1.54 15.62 25.96
CA ASP A 391 -2.02 15.05 24.69
C ASP A 391 -3.02 15.98 23.96
N SER A 392 -2.77 16.29 22.68
CA SER A 392 -3.69 17.14 21.89
C SER A 392 -5.08 16.50 21.75
N THR A 393 -6.14 17.32 21.75
CA THR A 393 -7.54 16.86 21.59
C THR A 393 -7.73 16.00 20.34
N SER A 394 -7.00 16.30 19.26
CA SER A 394 -7.03 15.54 18.02
C SER A 394 -6.45 14.11 18.17
N GLN A 395 -5.32 13.96 18.87
CA GLN A 395 -4.69 12.65 19.08
C GLN A 395 -5.61 11.67 19.81
N ARG A 396 -6.40 12.17 20.78
CA ARG A 396 -7.42 11.38 21.47
C ARG A 396 -8.55 10.94 20.53
N LYS A 397 -9.02 11.83 19.65
CA LYS A 397 -10.04 11.51 18.64
C LYS A 397 -9.54 10.48 17.63
N TRP A 398 -8.31 10.62 17.15
CA TRP A 398 -7.68 9.62 16.30
C TRP A 398 -7.52 8.28 17.01
N GLY A 399 -7.12 8.27 18.29
CA GLY A 399 -7.06 7.06 19.12
C GLY A 399 -8.41 6.35 19.22
N ALA A 400 -9.48 7.10 19.52
CA ALA A 400 -10.85 6.57 19.56
C ALA A 400 -11.31 6.03 18.20
N PHE A 401 -11.05 6.76 17.12
CA PHE A 401 -11.36 6.34 15.75
C PHE A 401 -10.66 5.02 15.39
N PHE A 402 -9.35 4.93 15.62
CA PHE A 402 -8.59 3.74 15.28
C PHE A 402 -9.01 2.52 16.07
N LEU A 403 -9.26 2.68 17.36
CA LEU A 403 -9.77 1.61 18.21
C LEU A 403 -11.12 1.10 17.67
N LEU A 404 -12.07 2.00 17.42
CA LEU A 404 -13.38 1.63 16.85
C LEU A 404 -13.25 0.92 15.51
N TYR A 405 -12.35 1.40 14.65
CA TYR A 405 -12.13 0.79 13.34
C TYR A 405 -11.53 -0.62 13.46
N GLU A 406 -10.50 -0.80 14.29
CA GLU A 406 -9.90 -2.12 14.53
C GLU A 406 -10.88 -3.09 15.17
N MET A 407 -11.75 -2.60 16.07
CA MET A 407 -12.85 -3.38 16.63
C MET A 407 -13.83 -3.89 15.57
N LEU A 408 -14.03 -3.14 14.48
CA LEU A 408 -14.82 -3.56 13.33
C LEU A 408 -14.07 -4.50 12.36
N GLU A 409 -12.74 -4.61 12.44
CA GLU A 409 -11.96 -5.50 11.56
C GLU A 409 -11.52 -6.79 12.26
N GLU A 410 -10.98 -6.70 13.48
CA GLU A 410 -10.20 -7.77 14.10
C GLU A 410 -10.91 -8.45 15.28
N TYR A 411 -11.84 -7.76 15.95
CA TYR A 411 -12.38 -8.23 17.24
C TYR A 411 -13.76 -8.88 17.16
N GLY A 412 -13.98 -9.84 18.06
CA GLY A 412 -15.28 -10.48 18.28
C GLY A 412 -16.34 -9.48 18.76
N THR A 413 -17.59 -9.72 18.38
CA THR A 413 -18.75 -8.84 18.54
C THR A 413 -19.07 -8.39 19.96
N HIS A 414 -18.60 -9.14 20.97
CA HIS A 414 -18.80 -8.83 22.39
C HIS A 414 -17.93 -7.68 22.90
N LEU A 415 -16.80 -7.40 22.24
CA LEU A 415 -15.95 -6.27 22.58
C LEU A 415 -16.50 -4.98 21.96
N VAL A 416 -17.04 -5.05 20.74
CA VAL A 416 -17.62 -3.90 20.01
C VAL A 416 -18.73 -3.23 20.84
N GLU A 417 -19.65 -4.00 21.41
CA GLU A 417 -20.74 -3.48 22.26
C GLU A 417 -20.25 -2.66 23.46
N ALA A 418 -19.16 -3.13 24.08
CA ALA A 418 -18.60 -2.57 25.30
C ALA A 418 -17.98 -1.19 25.07
N ALA A 419 -17.24 -1.03 23.98
CA ALA A 419 -16.50 0.20 23.72
C ALA A 419 -17.24 1.16 22.78
N TRP A 420 -18.15 0.68 21.92
CA TRP A 420 -18.76 1.49 20.87
C TRP A 420 -19.44 2.75 21.41
N ASN A 421 -20.35 2.59 22.37
CA ASN A 421 -21.08 3.74 22.93
C ASN A 421 -20.16 4.69 23.68
N TYR A 422 -19.18 4.17 24.42
CA TYR A 422 -18.23 5.00 25.18
C TYR A 422 -17.33 5.83 24.25
N GLN A 423 -16.75 5.20 23.23
CA GLN A 423 -15.83 5.85 22.28
C GLN A 423 -16.58 6.76 21.31
N MET A 424 -17.78 6.38 20.88
CA MET A 424 -18.63 7.24 20.04
C MET A 424 -19.06 8.49 20.82
N ASN A 425 -19.41 8.34 22.10
CA ASN A 425 -19.68 9.48 22.98
C ASN A 425 -18.43 10.35 23.16
N LEU A 426 -17.23 9.77 23.30
CA LEU A 426 -15.99 10.54 23.38
C LEU A 426 -15.77 11.38 22.10
N LEU A 427 -15.99 10.80 20.92
CA LEU A 427 -15.90 11.50 19.64
C LEU A 427 -16.96 12.61 19.51
N LEU A 428 -18.18 12.36 20.01
CA LEU A 428 -19.31 13.31 19.93
C LEU A 428 -19.30 14.39 21.03
N HIS A 429 -18.65 14.19 22.18
CA HIS A 429 -18.66 15.14 23.31
C HIS A 429 -17.39 16.01 23.44
N THR A 430 -16.31 15.76 22.69
CA THR A 430 -15.02 16.48 22.80
C THR A 430 -14.88 17.69 21.86
N SER A 431 -15.98 18.26 21.39
CA SER A 431 -16.04 19.31 20.38
C SER A 431 -15.95 20.72 20.98
N HIS A 432 -14.74 21.14 21.37
CA HIS A 432 -14.41 22.56 21.48
C HIS A 432 -13.39 22.90 20.39
N PRO A 433 -13.75 23.77 19.42
CA PRO A 433 -12.79 24.24 18.43
C PRO A 433 -11.62 24.93 19.13
N CYS A 434 -10.39 24.61 18.75
CA CYS A 434 -9.23 25.38 19.17
C CYS A 434 -9.06 26.54 18.17
N ASP A 435 -9.21 27.78 18.63
CA ASP A 435 -9.10 29.01 17.82
C ASP A 435 -7.64 29.35 17.44
N ASN A 436 -6.88 28.40 16.89
CA ASN A 436 -5.49 28.64 16.46
C ASN A 436 -5.31 28.40 14.95
N PRO A 437 -5.33 29.46 14.11
CA PRO A 437 -5.41 29.35 12.66
C PRO A 437 -4.07 29.08 11.94
N ILE A 438 -3.02 28.60 12.62
CA ILE A 438 -1.64 28.62 12.07
C ILE A 438 -1.03 27.21 11.85
N LYS A 439 -1.72 26.11 12.17
CA LYS A 439 -1.20 24.75 11.92
C LYS A 439 -1.90 24.07 10.74
N PRO A 440 -1.22 23.17 10.00
CA PRO A 440 -1.88 22.35 8.98
C PRO A 440 -3.06 21.62 9.63
N VAL A 441 -4.24 21.85 9.05
CA VAL A 441 -5.55 21.46 9.60
C VAL A 441 -5.60 19.95 9.77
N ASP A 442 -5.65 19.49 11.02
CA ASP A 442 -5.91 18.09 11.31
C ASP A 442 -7.40 17.80 11.03
N PRO A 443 -7.74 16.80 10.19
CA PRO A 443 -9.14 16.48 9.86
C PRO A 443 -10.03 16.11 11.06
N MET A 444 -9.47 15.89 12.25
CA MET A 444 -10.24 15.64 13.47
C MET A 444 -10.50 16.90 14.32
N GLU A 445 -10.03 18.07 13.89
CA GLU A 445 -10.22 19.35 14.60
C GLU A 445 -11.54 20.04 14.24
N THR A 446 -11.93 20.04 12.96
CA THR A 446 -13.22 20.62 12.53
C THR A 446 -14.34 19.60 12.72
N LEU A 447 -15.55 20.09 13.03
CA LEU A 447 -16.71 19.21 13.14
C LEU A 447 -17.09 18.58 11.79
N GLU A 448 -16.99 19.33 10.70
CA GLU A 448 -17.36 18.82 9.37
C GLU A 448 -16.43 17.69 8.93
N ASP A 449 -15.12 17.87 9.02
CA ASP A 449 -14.14 16.83 8.65
C ASP A 449 -14.22 15.62 9.60
N MET A 450 -14.47 15.84 10.89
CA MET A 450 -14.67 14.75 11.86
C MET A 450 -15.88 13.87 11.48
N PHE A 451 -17.00 14.48 11.09
CA PHE A 451 -18.19 13.72 10.68
C PHE A 451 -17.98 12.97 9.35
N ASP A 452 -17.11 13.47 8.49
CA ASP A 452 -16.61 12.76 7.30
C ASP A 452 -15.89 11.45 7.68
N TRP A 453 -15.10 11.46 8.75
CA TRP A 453 -14.46 10.25 9.29
C TRP A 453 -15.46 9.36 10.05
N LEU A 454 -16.41 9.92 10.80
CA LEU A 454 -17.46 9.13 11.43
C LEU A 454 -18.31 8.38 10.39
N ALA A 455 -18.58 9.01 9.24
CA ALA A 455 -19.27 8.37 8.13
C ALA A 455 -18.53 7.13 7.61
N VAL A 456 -17.19 7.15 7.59
CA VAL A 456 -16.37 5.97 7.25
C VAL A 456 -16.59 4.84 8.25
N LEU A 457 -16.56 5.12 9.55
CA LEU A 457 -16.83 4.11 10.60
C LEU A 457 -18.24 3.53 10.48
N TRP A 458 -19.25 4.40 10.31
CA TRP A 458 -20.63 3.95 10.19
C TRP A 458 -20.87 3.14 8.92
N GLN A 459 -20.30 3.57 7.79
CA GLN A 459 -20.39 2.81 6.54
C GLN A 459 -19.74 1.44 6.71
N ARG A 460 -18.57 1.37 7.36
CA ARG A 460 -17.90 0.09 7.59
C ARG A 460 -18.69 -0.82 8.53
N GLY A 461 -19.33 -0.25 9.56
CA GLY A 461 -20.27 -0.97 10.43
C GLY A 461 -21.46 -1.55 9.66
N LEU A 462 -22.12 -0.73 8.84
CA LEU A 462 -23.28 -1.15 8.02
C LEU A 462 -22.94 -2.25 7.00
N CYS A 463 -21.74 -2.17 6.41
CA CYS A 463 -21.27 -3.16 5.42
C CYS A 463 -20.57 -4.38 6.04
N HIS A 464 -20.56 -4.52 7.36
CA HIS A 464 -19.81 -5.58 8.03
C HIS A 464 -20.39 -6.98 7.74
N ASP A 465 -19.54 -7.98 7.44
CA ASP A 465 -19.99 -9.34 7.11
C ASP A 465 -20.78 -9.99 8.25
N ASN A 466 -20.32 -9.81 9.49
CA ASN A 466 -21.02 -10.28 10.68
C ASN A 466 -22.32 -9.48 10.97
N PRO A 467 -23.48 -10.15 11.04
CA PRO A 467 -24.76 -9.61 11.47
C PRO A 467 -24.74 -8.74 12.75
N GLN A 468 -23.92 -9.10 13.73
CA GLN A 468 -23.82 -8.34 14.98
C GLN A 468 -22.97 -7.08 14.81
N GLY A 469 -21.95 -7.09 13.94
CA GLY A 469 -21.18 -5.90 13.57
C GLY A 469 -22.07 -4.84 12.91
N LYS A 470 -23.02 -5.27 12.08
CA LYS A 470 -24.03 -4.40 11.46
C LYS A 470 -24.92 -3.68 12.47
N GLN A 471 -25.13 -4.22 13.67
CA GLN A 471 -25.98 -3.59 14.69
C GLN A 471 -25.33 -2.36 15.34
N TYR A 472 -24.00 -2.21 15.24
CA TYR A 472 -23.25 -1.05 15.75
C TYR A 472 -23.10 -0.02 14.64
N SER A 473 -24.18 0.71 14.38
CA SER A 473 -24.26 1.67 13.28
C SER A 473 -24.84 3.01 13.76
N VAL A 474 -24.86 3.97 12.83
CA VAL A 474 -25.49 5.28 12.99
C VAL A 474 -26.93 5.24 13.52
N PHE A 475 -27.65 4.12 13.35
CA PHE A 475 -29.04 3.98 13.81
C PHE A 475 -29.20 3.81 15.32
N GLY A 476 -28.12 3.51 16.04
CA GLY A 476 -28.12 3.41 17.50
C GLY A 476 -27.94 4.75 18.22
N ILE A 477 -27.69 5.84 17.48
CA ILE A 477 -27.42 7.16 18.04
C ILE A 477 -28.74 7.87 18.38
N GLU A 478 -28.88 8.33 19.62
CA GLU A 478 -30.00 9.17 20.05
C GLU A 478 -29.76 10.63 19.64
N TRP A 479 -29.99 10.95 18.37
CA TRP A 479 -29.73 12.28 17.79
C TRP A 479 -30.42 13.44 18.52
N LYS A 480 -31.53 13.19 19.22
CA LYS A 480 -32.20 14.16 20.11
C LYS A 480 -31.27 14.72 21.20
N ASN A 481 -30.28 13.96 21.64
CA ASN A 481 -29.39 14.33 22.73
C ASN A 481 -28.13 15.07 22.24
N HIS A 482 -27.92 15.17 20.92
CA HIS A 482 -26.69 15.70 20.32
C HIS A 482 -26.91 17.02 19.54
N GLY A 483 -27.97 17.76 19.87
CA GLY A 483 -28.28 19.07 19.27
C GLY A 483 -28.38 19.01 17.74
N ASN A 484 -27.78 19.98 17.04
CA ASN A 484 -27.83 20.09 15.58
C ASN A 484 -26.71 19.32 14.87
N TYR A 485 -26.11 18.31 15.50
CA TYR A 485 -24.99 17.57 14.91
C TYR A 485 -25.37 16.73 13.69
N ALA A 486 -26.65 16.38 13.54
CA ALA A 486 -27.15 15.71 12.35
C ALA A 486 -26.74 16.45 11.05
N LYS A 487 -26.68 17.79 11.07
CA LYS A 487 -26.33 18.61 9.90
C LYS A 487 -24.90 18.39 9.37
N PHE A 488 -23.99 17.89 10.20
CA PHE A 488 -22.60 17.64 9.81
C PHE A 488 -22.43 16.26 9.16
N VAL A 489 -23.45 15.39 9.22
CA VAL A 489 -23.38 14.08 8.56
C VAL A 489 -23.31 14.28 7.03
N PRO A 490 -22.35 13.67 6.32
CA PRO A 490 -22.20 13.92 4.89
C PRO A 490 -23.43 13.48 4.09
N ARG A 491 -23.91 14.35 3.18
CA ARG A 491 -25.07 14.05 2.33
C ARG A 491 -24.89 12.76 1.50
N SER A 492 -23.67 12.49 1.05
CA SER A 492 -23.32 11.27 0.31
C SER A 492 -23.50 10.01 1.16
N PHE A 493 -23.19 10.08 2.46
CA PHE A 493 -23.45 9.01 3.42
C PHE A 493 -24.96 8.81 3.63
N VAL A 494 -25.70 9.91 3.86
CA VAL A 494 -27.15 9.88 4.10
C VAL A 494 -27.91 9.30 2.90
N LEU A 495 -27.62 9.74 1.67
CA LEU A 495 -28.32 9.25 0.47
C LEU A 495 -27.79 7.89 -0.04
N GLY A 496 -26.68 7.40 0.49
CA GLY A 496 -26.04 6.16 0.06
C GLY A 496 -26.03 5.10 1.17
N PRO A 497 -24.89 4.89 1.86
CA PRO A 497 -24.73 3.88 2.91
C PRO A 497 -25.85 3.85 3.95
N PHE A 498 -26.33 5.00 4.44
CA PHE A 498 -27.41 5.07 5.42
C PHE A 498 -28.70 4.44 4.88
N MET A 499 -29.15 4.83 3.69
CA MET A 499 -30.37 4.26 3.09
C MET A 499 -30.20 2.80 2.67
N GLN A 500 -29.00 2.39 2.23
CA GLN A 500 -28.68 0.99 1.97
C GLN A 500 -28.74 0.15 3.27
N GLY A 501 -28.23 0.69 4.37
CA GLY A 501 -28.34 0.10 5.70
C GLY A 501 -29.79 -0.09 6.13
N LEU A 502 -30.65 0.91 5.93
CA LEU A 502 -32.10 0.80 6.20
C LEU A 502 -32.81 -0.21 5.31
N ASN A 503 -32.19 -0.66 4.23
CA ASN A 503 -32.74 -1.70 3.39
C ASN A 503 -32.35 -3.12 3.86
N ASP A 504 -31.35 -3.24 4.74
CA ASP A 504 -30.95 -4.54 5.30
C ASP A 504 -31.97 -5.00 6.37
N PRO A 505 -32.66 -6.15 6.18
CA PRO A 505 -33.65 -6.65 7.12
C PRO A 505 -33.13 -6.86 8.54
N ILE A 506 -31.81 -6.98 8.73
CA ILE A 506 -31.20 -7.24 10.03
C ILE A 506 -31.50 -6.15 11.07
N HIS A 507 -31.69 -4.91 10.63
CA HIS A 507 -32.02 -3.79 11.51
C HIS A 507 -33.50 -3.78 11.91
N HIS A 508 -34.34 -4.56 11.24
CA HIS A 508 -35.80 -4.50 11.34
C HIS A 508 -36.40 -5.74 12.03
N LYS A 509 -35.81 -6.17 13.15
CA LYS A 509 -36.24 -7.38 13.90
C LYS A 509 -37.73 -7.37 14.27
N GLU A 510 -38.29 -6.20 14.51
CA GLU A 510 -39.69 -6.02 14.94
C GLU A 510 -40.68 -5.87 13.76
N PHE A 511 -40.17 -5.71 12.54
CA PHE A 511 -40.99 -5.37 11.38
C PHE A 511 -41.88 -6.53 10.93
N GLY A 512 -43.18 -6.25 10.80
CA GLY A 512 -44.21 -7.21 10.41
C GLY A 512 -44.71 -8.08 11.56
N LEU A 513 -44.12 -8.00 12.76
CA LEU A 513 -44.64 -8.72 13.93
C LEU A 513 -46.03 -8.18 14.29
N LYS A 514 -46.99 -9.09 14.46
CA LYS A 514 -48.40 -8.76 14.75
C LYS A 514 -49.06 -7.81 13.73
N GLY A 515 -48.54 -7.76 12.50
CA GLY A 515 -49.05 -6.88 11.44
C GLY A 515 -48.58 -5.42 11.53
N VAL A 516 -47.64 -5.11 12.43
CA VAL A 516 -47.06 -3.76 12.55
C VAL A 516 -45.92 -3.61 11.54
N TYR A 517 -46.09 -2.75 10.54
CA TYR A 517 -45.08 -2.45 9.52
C TYR A 517 -44.20 -1.27 9.93
N SER A 518 -43.66 -1.31 11.12
CA SER A 518 -42.70 -0.32 11.64
C SER A 518 -41.66 -1.01 12.53
N SER A 519 -40.59 -0.29 12.88
CA SER A 519 -39.54 -0.76 13.78
C SER A 519 -38.84 0.44 14.43
N ARG A 520 -38.17 0.24 15.57
CA ARG A 520 -37.38 1.31 16.24
C ARG A 520 -36.37 1.99 15.32
N THR A 521 -35.75 1.23 14.41
CA THR A 521 -34.82 1.79 13.41
C THR A 521 -35.52 2.72 12.43
N ILE A 522 -36.74 2.41 12.00
CA ILE A 522 -37.53 3.28 11.12
C ILE A 522 -37.87 4.59 11.85
N GLU A 523 -38.32 4.49 13.10
CA GLU A 523 -38.63 5.66 13.92
C GLU A 523 -37.39 6.54 14.17
N GLY A 524 -36.26 5.93 14.54
CA GLY A 524 -35.00 6.65 14.73
C GLY A 524 -34.50 7.33 13.45
N ALA A 525 -34.61 6.66 12.31
CA ALA A 525 -34.24 7.23 11.01
C ALA A 525 -35.15 8.38 10.58
N SER A 526 -36.46 8.28 10.85
CA SER A 526 -37.43 9.34 10.62
C SER A 526 -37.08 10.59 11.44
N ILE A 527 -36.80 10.43 12.74
CA ILE A 527 -36.34 11.52 13.63
C ILE A 527 -35.05 12.16 13.10
N PHE A 528 -34.05 11.33 12.73
CA PHE A 528 -32.80 11.82 12.15
C PHE A 528 -33.04 12.65 10.88
N MET A 529 -33.87 12.14 9.95
CA MET A 529 -34.17 12.84 8.69
C MET A 529 -34.85 14.19 8.92
N GLN A 530 -35.80 14.25 9.86
CA GLN A 530 -36.47 15.50 10.23
C GLN A 530 -35.46 16.54 10.78
N GLN A 531 -34.55 16.12 11.66
CA GLN A 531 -33.52 17.00 12.20
C GLN A 531 -32.50 17.41 11.12
N TYR A 532 -32.12 16.49 10.25
CA TYR A 532 -31.19 16.72 9.16
C TYR A 532 -31.75 17.75 8.17
N THR A 533 -32.99 17.58 7.70
CA THR A 533 -33.59 18.50 6.72
C THR A 533 -33.94 19.85 7.32
N ALA A 534 -34.33 19.93 8.59
CA ALA A 534 -34.55 21.19 9.30
C ALA A 534 -33.27 22.06 9.38
N CYS A 535 -32.09 21.45 9.23
CA CYS A 535 -30.81 22.17 9.20
C CYS A 535 -30.36 22.58 7.78
N LEU A 536 -31.03 22.13 6.72
CA LEU A 536 -30.71 22.49 5.33
C LEU A 536 -31.30 23.86 4.97
N SER A 537 -30.63 24.57 4.05
CA SER A 537 -31.19 25.82 3.50
C SER A 537 -32.47 25.54 2.70
N GLU A 538 -33.38 26.52 2.61
CA GLU A 538 -34.67 26.38 1.92
C GLU A 538 -34.52 25.87 0.47
N GLY A 539 -33.50 26.36 -0.25
CA GLY A 539 -33.18 25.92 -1.60
C GLY A 539 -32.62 24.50 -1.72
N GLU A 540 -32.16 23.88 -0.63
CA GLU A 540 -31.59 22.52 -0.62
C GLU A 540 -32.56 21.45 -0.15
N GLN A 541 -33.61 21.83 0.59
CA GLN A 541 -34.58 20.90 1.17
C GLN A 541 -35.34 20.11 0.09
N MET A 542 -35.92 20.79 -0.91
CA MET A 542 -36.66 20.12 -1.99
C MET A 542 -35.76 19.23 -2.88
N PRO A 543 -34.58 19.68 -3.34
CA PRO A 543 -33.63 18.80 -4.03
C PRO A 543 -33.20 17.59 -3.20
N PHE A 544 -33.03 17.75 -1.88
CA PHE A 544 -32.71 16.62 -1.00
C PHE A 544 -33.83 15.59 -0.94
N VAL A 545 -35.08 16.01 -0.70
CA VAL A 545 -36.24 15.12 -0.66
C VAL A 545 -36.44 14.42 -2.01
N SER A 546 -36.27 15.14 -3.13
CA SER A 546 -36.34 14.56 -4.47
C SER A 546 -35.27 13.49 -4.69
N ASN A 547 -34.01 13.78 -4.32
CA ASN A 547 -32.92 12.81 -4.42
C ASN A 547 -33.17 11.59 -3.53
N LEU A 548 -33.62 11.79 -2.29
CA LEU A 548 -33.96 10.73 -1.34
C LEU A 548 -35.06 9.82 -1.90
N ALA A 549 -36.16 10.39 -2.38
CA ALA A 549 -37.25 9.63 -2.97
C ALA A 549 -36.80 8.88 -4.23
N SER A 550 -35.93 9.48 -5.04
CA SER A 550 -35.45 8.89 -6.30
C SER A 550 -34.62 7.62 -6.11
N LEU A 551 -34.11 7.36 -4.90
CA LEU A 551 -33.32 6.17 -4.58
C LEU A 551 -34.06 4.86 -4.89
N VAL A 552 -35.39 4.86 -4.83
CA VAL A 552 -36.23 3.70 -5.20
C VAL A 552 -35.99 3.24 -6.65
N LYS A 553 -35.54 4.14 -7.53
CA LYS A 553 -35.22 3.84 -8.93
C LYS A 553 -33.85 3.18 -9.09
N ASN A 554 -32.96 3.37 -8.11
CA ASN A 554 -31.56 2.95 -8.17
C ASN A 554 -31.30 1.66 -7.37
N TYR A 555 -32.11 1.37 -6.36
CA TYR A 555 -31.94 0.21 -5.48
C TYR A 555 -33.20 -0.65 -5.41
N SER A 556 -33.01 -1.96 -5.27
CA SER A 556 -34.08 -2.90 -4.96
C SER A 556 -34.38 -2.88 -3.46
N PHE A 557 -35.51 -2.29 -3.09
CA PHE A 557 -35.94 -2.23 -1.69
C PHE A 557 -36.70 -3.48 -1.26
N GLY A 558 -36.35 -4.04 -0.11
CA GLY A 558 -37.16 -5.04 0.58
C GLY A 558 -38.37 -4.40 1.26
N ARG A 559 -39.24 -5.21 1.88
CA ARG A 559 -40.46 -4.71 2.55
C ARG A 559 -40.16 -3.68 3.64
N ALA A 560 -39.20 -3.98 4.52
CA ALA A 560 -38.81 -3.09 5.59
C ALA A 560 -38.12 -1.84 5.03
N GLY A 561 -37.17 -2.01 4.11
CA GLY A 561 -36.47 -0.90 3.48
C GLY A 561 -37.37 0.06 2.71
N LEU A 562 -38.38 -0.43 2.00
CA LEU A 562 -39.32 0.43 1.28
C LEU A 562 -40.16 1.27 2.25
N MET A 563 -40.56 0.68 3.40
CA MET A 563 -41.27 1.41 4.43
C MET A 563 -40.35 2.42 5.14
N SER A 564 -39.10 2.04 5.42
CA SER A 564 -38.06 2.95 5.93
C SER A 564 -37.88 4.15 5.00
N LEU A 565 -37.79 3.91 3.68
CA LEU A 565 -37.68 4.97 2.68
C LEU A 565 -38.89 5.90 2.69
N ALA A 566 -40.11 5.35 2.70
CA ALA A 566 -41.33 6.15 2.70
C ALA A 566 -41.42 7.04 3.96
N GLU A 567 -41.12 6.49 5.14
CA GLU A 567 -41.10 7.23 6.40
C GLU A 567 -40.00 8.29 6.42
N CYS A 568 -38.80 7.97 5.93
CA CYS A 568 -37.71 8.95 5.81
C CYS A 568 -38.07 10.10 4.86
N VAL A 569 -38.72 9.82 3.73
CA VAL A 569 -39.19 10.84 2.78
C VAL A 569 -40.25 11.73 3.41
N ALA A 570 -41.22 11.13 4.11
CA ALA A 570 -42.26 11.88 4.82
C ALA A 570 -41.67 12.78 5.91
N ALA A 571 -40.74 12.25 6.72
CA ALA A 571 -40.08 13.00 7.79
C ALA A 571 -39.17 14.11 7.26
N ALA A 572 -38.44 13.85 6.17
CA ALA A 572 -37.61 14.83 5.50
C ALA A 572 -38.47 16.00 4.97
N ALA A 573 -39.64 15.72 4.41
CA ALA A 573 -40.59 16.73 3.95
C ALA A 573 -41.28 17.49 5.10
N ALA A 574 -41.58 16.82 6.22
CA ALA A 574 -42.16 17.45 7.41
C ALA A 574 -41.18 18.37 8.17
N GLY A 575 -39.87 18.23 7.93
CA GLY A 575 -38.85 19.16 8.42
C GLY A 575 -38.84 20.52 7.72
N GLN A 576 -39.66 20.71 6.68
CA GLN A 576 -39.90 22.02 6.06
C GLN A 576 -40.78 22.85 7.00
N ASN A 577 -40.28 23.96 7.54
CA ASN A 577 -41.09 24.84 8.37
C ASN A 577 -42.33 25.33 7.61
N GLU A 578 -43.50 25.38 8.26
CA GLU A 578 -44.80 25.81 7.71
C GLU A 578 -44.87 27.31 7.32
N VAL A 579 -43.77 27.93 6.90
CA VAL A 579 -43.75 29.35 6.51
C VAL A 579 -43.56 29.45 5.00
N GLY A 580 -44.69 29.50 4.30
CA GLY A 580 -44.78 30.00 2.93
C GLY A 580 -44.37 29.00 1.85
N LEU A 581 -45.37 28.37 1.23
CA LEU A 581 -45.29 28.04 -0.20
C LEU A 581 -45.16 29.36 -0.98
N SER A 582 -43.99 30.01 -0.96
CA SER A 582 -43.67 30.99 -1.99
C SER A 582 -43.44 30.19 -3.26
N ASP A 583 -44.43 30.22 -4.14
CA ASP A 583 -44.51 29.47 -5.41
C ASP A 583 -43.44 29.87 -6.45
N GLU A 584 -42.38 30.59 -6.04
CA GLU A 584 -41.50 31.30 -6.97
C GLU A 584 -40.18 30.59 -7.33
N ASP A 585 -39.79 29.48 -6.67
CA ASP A 585 -38.46 28.87 -6.93
C ASP A 585 -38.43 27.37 -7.27
N CYS A 586 -39.58 26.70 -7.42
CA CYS A 586 -39.61 25.29 -7.81
C CYS A 586 -40.10 25.14 -9.25
N THR A 587 -39.25 24.71 -10.18
CA THR A 587 -39.66 24.54 -11.58
C THR A 587 -40.74 23.45 -11.70
N TYR A 588 -41.72 23.65 -12.59
CA TYR A 588 -42.84 22.70 -12.80
C TYR A 588 -42.39 21.26 -13.07
N ASN A 589 -41.19 21.08 -13.63
CA ASN A 589 -40.59 19.76 -13.88
C ASN A 589 -40.21 19.01 -12.60
N ASP A 590 -39.79 19.69 -11.53
CA ASP A 590 -39.37 19.05 -10.29
C ASP A 590 -40.55 18.43 -9.52
N LYS A 591 -41.69 19.13 -9.52
CA LYS A 591 -42.94 18.64 -8.92
C LYS A 591 -43.48 17.41 -9.69
N ALA A 592 -43.43 17.43 -11.01
CA ALA A 592 -43.85 16.29 -11.85
C ALA A 592 -42.92 15.08 -11.66
N ALA A 593 -41.60 15.29 -11.64
CA ALA A 593 -40.63 14.22 -11.41
C ALA A 593 -40.79 13.57 -10.03
N LEU A 594 -41.10 14.36 -9.00
CA LEU A 594 -41.37 13.85 -7.65
C LEU A 594 -42.66 13.02 -7.59
N LEU A 595 -43.73 13.47 -8.25
CA LEU A 595 -44.98 12.70 -8.36
C LEU A 595 -44.77 11.36 -9.08
N ASP A 596 -43.95 11.32 -10.13
CA ASP A 596 -43.58 10.08 -10.82
C ASP A 596 -42.78 9.14 -9.91
N VAL A 597 -41.88 9.68 -9.08
CA VAL A 597 -41.17 8.90 -8.06
C VAL A 597 -42.14 8.33 -7.02
N PHE A 598 -43.08 9.13 -6.50
CA PHE A 598 -44.09 8.64 -5.55
C PHE A 598 -45.00 7.58 -6.16
N ARG A 599 -45.39 7.73 -7.43
CA ARG A 599 -46.10 6.69 -8.16
C ARG A 599 -45.28 5.40 -8.20
N PHE A 600 -43.99 5.49 -8.47
CA PHE A 600 -43.11 4.32 -8.46
C PHE A 600 -43.04 3.66 -7.08
N ILE A 601 -42.87 4.43 -5.99
CA ILE A 601 -42.89 3.91 -4.61
C ILE A 601 -44.21 3.17 -4.32
N ILE A 602 -45.34 3.74 -4.72
CA ILE A 602 -46.66 3.12 -4.55
C ILE A 602 -46.76 1.80 -5.33
N GLU A 603 -46.32 1.77 -6.60
CA GLU A 603 -46.33 0.53 -7.39
C GLU A 603 -45.41 -0.55 -6.80
N SER A 604 -44.19 -0.19 -6.37
CA SER A 604 -43.29 -1.10 -5.66
C SER A 604 -43.93 -1.62 -4.37
N SER A 605 -44.65 -0.78 -3.63
CA SER A 605 -45.34 -1.20 -2.40
C SER A 605 -46.43 -2.23 -2.67
N LYS A 606 -47.15 -2.13 -3.80
CA LYS A 606 -48.18 -3.11 -4.18
C LYS A 606 -47.57 -4.50 -4.36
N GLN A 607 -46.40 -4.61 -5.00
CA GLN A 607 -45.71 -5.88 -5.18
C GLN A 607 -45.33 -6.54 -3.82
N HIS A 608 -44.99 -5.73 -2.83
CA HIS A 608 -44.55 -6.21 -1.52
C HIS A 608 -45.67 -6.52 -0.52
N PHE A 609 -46.75 -5.73 -0.54
CA PHE A 609 -47.80 -5.76 0.49
C PHE A 609 -49.17 -6.23 0.00
N ASN A 610 -49.42 -6.29 -1.32
CA ASN A 610 -50.68 -6.81 -1.85
C ASN A 610 -50.64 -8.35 -2.00
N PRO A 611 -51.50 -9.11 -1.30
CA PRO A 611 -51.55 -10.57 -1.42
C PRO A 611 -51.89 -11.06 -2.83
N ASN A 612 -52.66 -10.29 -3.61
CA ASN A 612 -53.09 -10.66 -4.95
C ASN A 612 -51.95 -10.66 -5.97
N TYR A 613 -50.91 -9.85 -5.75
CA TYR A 613 -49.72 -9.79 -6.62
C TYR A 613 -48.66 -10.84 -6.29
N ARG A 614 -48.73 -11.52 -5.13
CA ARG A 614 -47.80 -12.61 -4.77
C ARG A 614 -48.06 -13.93 -5.49
N ARG A 615 -49.21 -14.09 -6.15
CA ARG A 615 -49.62 -15.35 -6.82
C ARG A 615 -49.33 -15.40 -8.32
N GLN A 616 -48.68 -14.39 -8.89
CA GLN A 616 -48.36 -14.32 -10.32
C GLN A 616 -46.83 -14.36 -10.61
N GLY A 617 -46.04 -14.89 -9.67
CA GLY A 617 -44.61 -15.17 -9.85
C GLY A 617 -44.36 -16.66 -9.98
#